data_AF-A0A7X7GVR7-F1
#
_entry.id   AF-A0A7X7GVR7-F1
#
_cell.length_a   1.000
_cell.length_b   1.000
_cell.length_c   1.000
_cell.angle_alpha   90.00
_cell.angle_beta   90.00
_cell.angle_gamma   90.00
#
_symmetry.space_group_name_H-M   'P 1'
#
loop_
_entity.id
_entity.type
_entity.pdbx_description
1 polymer ?
#
loop_
_entity_poly.entity_id
_entity_poly.type
_entity_poly.pdbx_seq_one_letter_code
_entity_poly.pdbx_strand_id
1 'polypeptide(L)'
;MTKRSHWALATIAFALASCGLFVEPPELERTTSGASDETDDGGSTTSVPESEGGPSGGEGGGEGLRPFVDVCDSSCAGAAGQLDEPPVSDSDCVSECDCDGDGYLSVGACGGDDCDDHDPQVHPGQTDYHEEPAANPAIGFDYDCSGTAEHDPEQAVVSCGLLDLLLCVDNEGFKGSAPPCGESGEWVRCKPNALGLTCTQESLGEVVARCR
;
A
#
# COMPACT_ATOMS: atom_id res chain seq x y z
N MET A 1 -49.06 -63.56 38.52
CA MET A 1 -47.86 -64.05 37.82
C MET A 1 -46.95 -62.86 37.58
N THR A 2 -45.94 -62.71 38.43
CA THR A 2 -45.11 -61.50 38.52
C THR A 2 -43.67 -61.93 38.21
N LYS A 3 -43.14 -61.54 37.05
CA LYS A 3 -41.73 -61.74 36.71
C LYS A 3 -41.06 -60.36 36.63
N ARG A 4 -40.33 -60.04 37.70
CA ARG A 4 -39.35 -58.96 37.75
C ARG A 4 -38.05 -59.48 37.14
N SER A 5 -37.57 -58.84 36.08
CA SER A 5 -36.29 -59.12 35.46
C SER A 5 -35.40 -57.89 35.63
N HIS A 6 -34.52 -57.95 36.63
CA HIS A 6 -33.46 -56.97 36.85
C HIS A 6 -32.35 -57.19 35.82
N TRP A 7 -31.96 -56.15 35.09
CA TRP A 7 -30.72 -56.14 34.31
C TRP A 7 -29.88 -54.93 34.70
N ALA A 8 -28.59 -55.20 34.79
CA ALA A 8 -27.61 -54.52 35.63
C ALA A 8 -27.15 -53.16 35.10
N LEU A 9 -26.86 -52.27 36.05
CA LEU A 9 -26.08 -51.05 35.89
C LEU A 9 -24.65 -51.42 35.48
N ALA A 10 -24.21 -50.98 34.30
CA ALA A 10 -22.81 -51.01 33.89
C ALA A 10 -22.16 -49.67 34.26
N THR A 11 -21.43 -49.65 35.37
CA THR A 11 -20.53 -48.56 35.75
C THR A 11 -19.29 -48.60 34.87
N ILE A 12 -19.13 -47.61 33.98
CA ILE A 12 -17.90 -47.39 33.21
C ILE A 12 -16.99 -46.47 34.04
N ALA A 13 -15.94 -47.04 34.60
CA ALA A 13 -14.84 -46.30 35.19
C ALA A 13 -13.90 -45.83 34.07
N PHE A 14 -13.82 -44.51 33.83
CA PHE A 14 -12.77 -43.92 33.00
C PHE A 14 -11.55 -43.66 33.88
N ALA A 15 -10.50 -44.47 33.69
CA ALA A 15 -9.21 -44.26 34.31
C ALA A 15 -8.49 -43.09 33.62
N LEU A 16 -8.04 -42.14 34.44
CA LEU A 16 -7.11 -41.08 34.07
C LEU A 16 -5.75 -41.71 33.72
N ALA A 17 -5.30 -41.51 32.49
CA ALA A 17 -3.92 -41.76 32.10
C ALA A 17 -3.30 -40.44 31.65
N SER A 18 -2.68 -39.75 32.60
CA SER A 18 -1.70 -38.69 32.32
C SER A 18 -0.46 -39.34 31.73
N CYS A 19 -0.22 -39.14 30.43
CA CYS A 19 1.10 -39.27 29.85
C CYS A 19 1.58 -37.87 29.46
N GLY A 20 2.52 -37.35 30.25
CA GLY A 20 3.26 -36.16 29.90
C GLY A 20 4.15 -36.42 28.70
N LEU A 21 4.06 -35.55 27.68
CA LEU A 21 5.19 -35.28 26.81
C LEU A 21 5.85 -34.00 27.31
N PHE A 22 6.96 -34.20 28.01
CA PHE A 22 7.98 -33.20 28.26
C PHE A 22 8.66 -32.93 26.92
N VAL A 23 8.34 -31.79 26.30
CA VAL A 23 9.08 -31.27 25.14
C VAL A 23 10.10 -30.29 25.69
N GLU A 24 11.37 -30.66 25.58
CA GLU A 24 12.52 -29.81 25.90
C GLU A 24 12.52 -28.54 25.03
N PRO A 25 12.74 -27.34 25.60
CA PRO A 25 12.92 -26.14 24.80
C PRO A 25 14.33 -26.13 24.16
N PRO A 26 14.47 -25.72 22.88
CA PRO A 26 15.78 -25.52 22.28
C PRO A 26 16.50 -24.34 22.94
N GLU A 27 17.75 -24.56 23.33
CA GLU A 27 18.68 -23.52 23.77
C GLU A 27 18.90 -22.53 22.61
N LEU A 28 18.43 -21.30 22.81
CA LEU A 28 18.76 -20.18 21.94
C LEU A 28 20.14 -19.66 22.37
N GLU A 29 21.15 -20.02 21.59
CA GLU A 29 22.50 -19.49 21.69
C GLU A 29 22.46 -17.97 21.51
N ARG A 30 22.75 -17.25 22.60
CA ARG A 30 22.96 -15.80 22.63
C ARG A 30 24.28 -15.51 21.92
N THR A 31 24.22 -15.24 20.61
CA THR A 31 25.33 -14.62 19.89
C THR A 31 25.32 -13.12 20.09
N THR A 32 26.46 -12.63 20.55
CA THR A 32 26.79 -11.24 20.85
C THR A 32 26.90 -10.41 19.57
N SER A 33 26.32 -9.21 19.54
CA SER A 33 26.70 -8.13 18.63
C SER A 33 26.33 -6.80 19.28
N GLY A 34 27.31 -5.89 19.33
CA GLY A 34 27.39 -4.77 20.25
C GLY A 34 26.32 -3.70 20.08
N ALA A 35 25.84 -3.21 21.22
CA ALA A 35 25.32 -1.86 21.36
C ALA A 35 26.42 -1.02 22.00
N SER A 36 26.79 0.05 21.32
CA SER A 36 27.75 1.07 21.73
C SER A 36 27.26 1.81 22.97
N ASP A 37 28.15 1.91 23.96
CA ASP A 37 28.01 2.70 25.18
C ASP A 37 27.58 4.14 24.90
N GLU A 38 26.52 4.54 25.60
CA GLU A 38 26.15 5.91 25.93
C GLU A 38 27.29 6.57 26.74
N THR A 39 27.67 7.81 26.39
CA THR A 39 28.47 8.67 27.26
C THR A 39 27.74 9.96 27.56
N ASP A 40 27.66 10.20 28.87
CA ASP A 40 27.12 11.31 29.63
C ASP A 40 27.29 12.73 29.09
N ASP A 41 26.24 13.51 29.33
CA ASP A 41 26.18 14.97 29.41
C ASP A 41 27.10 15.55 30.50
N GLY A 42 27.81 16.63 30.17
CA GLY A 42 28.67 17.31 31.14
C GLY A 42 29.38 18.57 30.65
N GLY A 43 28.59 19.61 30.31
CA GLY A 43 28.83 21.00 30.72
C GLY A 43 30.09 21.78 30.28
N SER A 44 29.82 23.05 29.95
CA SER A 44 30.60 24.24 30.33
C SER A 44 31.32 25.01 29.22
N THR A 45 30.65 26.11 28.82
CA THR A 45 31.16 27.49 28.70
C THR A 45 32.22 27.83 27.65
N THR A 46 32.02 29.03 27.07
CA THR A 46 32.97 29.96 26.40
C THR A 46 32.61 30.10 24.91
N SER A 47 32.34 31.24 24.29
CA SER A 47 32.18 32.65 24.65
C SER A 47 31.87 33.43 23.35
N VAL A 48 30.84 34.31 23.37
CA VAL A 48 30.60 35.57 22.59
C VAL A 48 30.68 35.61 21.04
N PRO A 49 30.06 36.62 20.36
CA PRO A 49 28.73 37.23 20.57
C PRO A 49 27.95 37.50 19.26
N GLU A 50 26.67 37.82 19.42
CA GLU A 50 25.82 38.55 18.48
C GLU A 50 26.27 40.04 18.34
N SER A 51 26.13 40.64 17.16
CA SER A 51 25.67 42.05 16.97
C SER A 51 25.66 42.50 15.50
N GLU A 52 24.44 42.72 14.98
CA GLU A 52 23.91 43.90 14.28
C GLU A 52 24.81 44.79 13.38
N GLY A 53 24.31 45.10 12.16
CA GLY A 53 24.61 46.36 11.46
C GLY A 53 24.59 46.32 9.91
N GLY A 54 23.56 46.91 9.26
CA GLY A 54 23.60 47.29 7.82
C GLY A 54 24.34 48.63 7.58
N PRO A 55 24.08 49.43 6.52
CA PRO A 55 23.78 49.19 5.09
C PRO A 55 24.86 49.83 4.14
N SER A 56 24.54 50.04 2.85
CA SER A 56 25.32 50.71 1.76
C SER A 56 26.32 49.81 1.01
N GLY A 57 26.57 49.86 -0.30
CA GLY A 57 26.29 50.80 -1.39
C GLY A 57 27.50 50.69 -2.34
N GLY A 58 27.32 50.52 -3.65
CA GLY A 58 28.46 50.44 -4.58
C GLY A 58 28.11 50.07 -6.03
N GLU A 59 27.94 51.09 -6.87
CA GLU A 59 27.92 51.02 -8.33
C GLU A 59 29.34 51.05 -8.93
N GLY A 60 29.47 50.47 -10.14
CA GLY A 60 30.62 50.53 -11.06
C GLY A 60 31.14 49.13 -11.40
N GLY A 61 31.17 48.62 -12.64
CA GLY A 61 31.17 49.21 -13.97
C GLY A 61 32.40 48.67 -14.72
N GLY A 62 32.22 47.91 -15.81
CA GLY A 62 33.35 47.57 -16.71
C GLY A 62 33.30 46.24 -17.48
N GLU A 63 32.48 46.19 -18.53
CA GLU A 63 32.77 45.70 -19.90
C GLU A 63 33.35 44.29 -20.15
N GLY A 64 32.64 43.46 -20.93
CA GLY A 64 33.23 42.18 -21.36
C GLY A 64 32.38 41.19 -22.17
N LEU A 65 31.76 41.63 -23.27
CA LEU A 65 31.61 40.84 -24.51
C LEU A 65 30.58 39.66 -24.58
N ARG A 66 29.42 40.06 -25.13
CA ARG A 66 28.59 39.51 -26.24
C ARG A 66 27.59 38.34 -26.06
N PRO A 67 26.50 38.38 -26.86
CA PRO A 67 25.24 37.68 -26.61
C PRO A 67 25.02 36.50 -27.56
N PHE A 68 24.16 35.54 -27.18
CA PHE A 68 23.45 34.70 -28.14
C PHE A 68 21.97 34.66 -27.76
N VAL A 69 21.24 35.60 -28.36
CA VAL A 69 19.84 35.38 -28.76
C VAL A 69 19.92 34.53 -30.01
N ASP A 70 19.45 33.28 -29.96
CA ASP A 70 19.32 32.48 -31.18
C ASP A 70 17.91 32.66 -31.72
N VAL A 71 17.81 33.59 -32.67
CA VAL A 71 16.72 33.71 -33.61
C VAL A 71 17.00 32.70 -34.71
N CYS A 72 16.16 31.67 -34.84
CA CYS A 72 16.22 30.78 -35.99
C CYS A 72 15.90 31.54 -37.28
N ASP A 73 16.93 31.88 -38.06
CA ASP A 73 16.82 32.27 -39.47
C ASP A 73 17.42 31.17 -40.36
N SER A 74 16.77 30.96 -41.50
CA SER A 74 16.81 29.73 -42.28
C SER A 74 18.10 29.56 -43.07
N SER A 75 18.99 28.62 -42.69
CA SER A 75 19.85 27.87 -43.63
C SER A 75 20.78 26.85 -42.93
N CYS A 76 20.36 25.60 -42.86
CA CYS A 76 21.25 24.46 -42.56
C CYS A 76 21.14 23.40 -43.65
N ALA A 77 21.93 23.58 -44.72
CA ALA A 77 22.33 22.49 -45.61
C ALA A 77 23.45 21.71 -44.91
N GLY A 78 23.24 20.41 -44.72
CA GLY A 78 24.01 19.60 -43.78
C GLY A 78 25.44 19.21 -44.18
N ALA A 79 26.16 18.60 -43.24
CA ALA A 79 26.66 17.24 -43.37
C ALA A 79 27.32 16.73 -42.06
N ALA A 80 26.74 15.64 -41.55
CA ALA A 80 27.36 14.44 -40.98
C ALA A 80 28.39 14.57 -39.84
N GLY A 81 28.07 13.96 -38.68
CA GLY A 81 29.14 13.47 -37.81
C GLY A 81 28.87 13.18 -36.33
N GLN A 82 27.64 12.91 -35.89
CA GLN A 82 27.38 12.23 -34.62
C GLN A 82 25.96 11.67 -34.72
N LEU A 83 25.78 10.36 -34.53
CA LEU A 83 24.47 9.81 -34.20
C LEU A 83 24.24 10.14 -32.73
N ASP A 84 24.14 11.43 -32.43
CA ASP A 84 23.50 11.88 -31.21
C ASP A 84 22.03 11.52 -31.41
N GLU A 85 21.61 10.48 -30.70
CA GLU A 85 20.22 10.28 -30.33
C GLU A 85 19.59 11.66 -30.12
N PRO A 86 18.45 12.00 -30.75
CA PRO A 86 17.78 13.24 -30.41
C PRO A 86 17.68 13.30 -28.88
N PRO A 87 17.90 14.46 -28.23
CA PRO A 87 17.49 14.57 -26.83
C PRO A 87 16.06 14.06 -26.82
N VAL A 88 15.78 13.05 -25.98
CA VAL A 88 14.40 12.60 -25.77
C VAL A 88 13.62 13.86 -25.50
N SER A 89 12.87 14.30 -26.50
CA SER A 89 11.92 15.37 -26.31
C SER A 89 10.96 14.83 -25.26
N ASP A 90 10.27 15.72 -24.56
CA ASP A 90 9.01 15.44 -23.88
C ASP A 90 7.97 14.91 -24.91
N SER A 91 8.29 13.84 -25.64
CA SER A 91 7.78 13.45 -26.96
C SER A 91 6.93 12.19 -26.93
N ASP A 92 6.84 11.55 -25.78
CA ASP A 92 5.89 10.46 -25.59
C ASP A 92 4.56 10.98 -25.03
N CYS A 93 4.47 12.29 -24.74
CA CYS A 93 3.24 12.93 -24.35
C CYS A 93 2.32 13.16 -25.57
N VAL A 94 1.05 12.77 -25.45
CA VAL A 94 0.01 13.02 -26.47
C VAL A 94 -0.24 14.52 -26.64
N SER A 95 -0.27 15.27 -25.54
CA SER A 95 -0.30 16.73 -25.52
C SER A 95 0.37 17.31 -24.27
N GLU A 96 0.56 18.64 -24.22
CA GLU A 96 1.15 19.33 -23.05
C GLU A 96 0.29 19.19 -21.78
N CYS A 97 -1.01 18.90 -21.92
CA CYS A 97 -1.98 18.89 -20.82
C CYS A 97 -2.69 17.55 -20.65
N ASP A 98 -2.29 16.53 -21.40
CA ASP A 98 -2.86 15.18 -21.45
C ASP A 98 -1.75 14.34 -22.08
N CYS A 99 -0.75 13.98 -21.26
CA CYS A 99 0.48 13.36 -21.70
C CYS A 99 0.28 11.85 -21.93
N ASP A 100 -0.53 11.17 -21.12
CA ASP A 100 -0.83 9.74 -21.32
C ASP A 100 -1.97 9.46 -22.33
N GLY A 101 -2.76 10.46 -22.72
CA GLY A 101 -3.79 10.35 -23.75
C GLY A 101 -5.09 9.72 -23.29
N ASP A 102 -5.38 9.71 -21.99
CA ASP A 102 -6.62 9.17 -21.43
C ASP A 102 -7.84 10.10 -21.64
N GLY A 103 -7.59 11.33 -22.09
CA GLY A 103 -8.59 12.36 -22.39
C GLY A 103 -8.97 13.25 -21.21
N TYR A 104 -8.28 13.14 -20.08
CA TYR A 104 -8.38 14.04 -18.94
C TYR A 104 -7.22 15.02 -18.94
N LEU A 105 -7.48 16.24 -18.44
CA LEU A 105 -6.44 17.26 -18.37
C LEU A 105 -5.71 17.16 -17.04
N SER A 106 -4.39 17.32 -17.07
CA SER A 106 -3.59 17.31 -15.86
C SER A 106 -3.93 18.42 -14.87
N VAL A 107 -3.72 18.13 -13.59
CA VAL A 107 -3.88 19.11 -12.52
C VAL A 107 -2.92 20.30 -12.66
N GLY A 108 -3.32 21.45 -12.12
CA GLY A 108 -2.47 22.65 -12.03
C GLY A 108 -2.65 23.58 -13.22
N ALA A 109 -1.62 23.72 -14.07
CA ALA A 109 -1.59 24.74 -15.14
C ALA A 109 -2.62 24.48 -16.25
N CYS A 110 -2.95 23.21 -16.48
CA CYS A 110 -3.93 22.77 -17.47
C CYS A 110 -5.37 22.82 -16.96
N GLY A 111 -5.56 22.99 -15.64
CA GLY A 111 -6.85 23.21 -15.00
C GLY A 111 -7.81 22.02 -15.04
N GLY A 112 -7.29 20.80 -15.26
CA GLY A 112 -8.05 19.58 -15.07
C GLY A 112 -7.83 18.94 -13.71
N ASP A 113 -8.31 17.70 -13.59
CA ASP A 113 -8.40 16.94 -12.35
C ASP A 113 -7.61 15.62 -12.41
N ASP A 114 -6.91 15.34 -13.52
CA ASP A 114 -6.05 14.17 -13.61
C ASP A 114 -4.81 14.32 -12.72
N CYS A 115 -4.72 13.41 -11.76
CA CYS A 115 -3.73 13.40 -10.71
C CYS A 115 -2.41 12.75 -11.14
N ASP A 116 -2.35 12.02 -12.25
CA ASP A 116 -1.13 11.45 -12.82
C ASP A 116 -1.15 11.35 -14.35
N ASP A 117 -0.81 12.47 -15.00
CA ASP A 117 -0.73 12.69 -16.46
C ASP A 117 0.23 11.76 -17.24
N HIS A 118 0.83 10.77 -16.57
CA HIS A 118 1.73 9.78 -17.16
C HIS A 118 1.22 8.33 -17.00
N ASP A 119 0.06 8.12 -16.38
CA ASP A 119 -0.56 6.80 -16.20
C ASP A 119 -2.04 6.83 -16.64
N PRO A 120 -2.36 6.30 -17.84
CA PRO A 120 -3.71 6.41 -18.42
C PRO A 120 -4.75 5.55 -17.70
N GLN A 121 -4.40 4.90 -16.59
CA GLN A 121 -5.34 4.23 -15.69
C GLN A 121 -5.75 5.10 -14.51
N VAL A 122 -5.00 6.16 -14.21
CA VAL A 122 -5.23 7.07 -13.08
C VAL A 122 -5.93 8.31 -13.60
N HIS A 123 -7.24 8.42 -13.36
CA HIS A 123 -8.00 9.56 -13.86
C HIS A 123 -9.33 9.77 -13.12
N PRO A 124 -9.90 10.99 -13.16
CA PRO A 124 -11.15 11.30 -12.51
C PRO A 124 -12.27 10.33 -12.86
N GLY A 125 -12.82 9.67 -11.86
CA GLY A 125 -13.96 8.75 -12.04
C GLY A 125 -13.61 7.39 -12.62
N GLN A 126 -12.35 6.96 -12.55
CA GLN A 126 -11.97 5.56 -12.78
C GLN A 126 -12.88 4.59 -11.99
N THR A 127 -13.23 3.47 -12.62
CA THR A 127 -14.12 2.47 -12.03
C THR A 127 -13.46 1.15 -11.71
N ASP A 128 -12.30 0.88 -12.28
CA ASP A 128 -11.58 -0.37 -12.10
C ASP A 128 -10.85 -0.40 -10.75
N TYR A 129 -10.68 -1.60 -10.21
CA TYR A 129 -10.00 -1.86 -8.94
C TYR A 129 -8.76 -2.71 -9.20
N HIS A 130 -7.63 -2.32 -8.61
CA HIS A 130 -6.30 -2.85 -8.89
C HIS A 130 -5.69 -3.55 -7.66
N GLU A 131 -4.96 -4.63 -7.89
CA GLU A 131 -4.21 -5.36 -6.84
C GLU A 131 -2.87 -4.69 -6.51
N GLU A 132 -2.34 -3.89 -7.43
CA GLU A 132 -1.07 -3.18 -7.30
C GLU A 132 -1.32 -1.67 -7.28
N PRO A 133 -0.50 -0.89 -6.58
CA PRO A 133 -0.59 0.56 -6.63
C PRO A 133 -0.15 1.08 -8.00
N ALA A 134 -0.61 2.28 -8.35
CA ALA A 134 -0.14 3.06 -9.49
C ALA A 134 1.38 3.23 -9.43
N ALA A 135 2.00 3.38 -10.60
CA ALA A 135 3.46 3.48 -10.73
C ALA A 135 4.03 4.67 -9.94
N ASN A 136 3.25 5.75 -9.84
CA ASN A 136 3.55 6.90 -9.01
C ASN A 136 3.16 6.64 -7.54
N PRO A 137 4.13 6.56 -6.61
CA PRO A 137 3.84 6.23 -5.21
C PRO A 137 3.04 7.30 -4.46
N ALA A 138 2.94 8.53 -4.99
CA ALA A 138 2.14 9.59 -4.39
C ALA A 138 0.63 9.36 -4.61
N ILE A 139 0.27 8.70 -5.70
CA ILE A 139 -1.11 8.28 -6.01
C ILE A 139 -1.45 7.02 -5.22
N GLY A 140 -0.54 6.05 -5.21
CA GLY A 140 -0.76 4.79 -4.53
C GLY A 140 -1.94 4.06 -5.15
N PHE A 141 -3.03 3.90 -4.40
CA PHE A 141 -4.23 3.20 -4.90
C PHE A 141 -5.34 4.13 -5.39
N ASP A 142 -5.19 5.47 -5.32
CA ASP A 142 -6.22 6.44 -5.73
C ASP A 142 -6.25 6.61 -7.26
N TYR A 143 -6.73 5.59 -7.95
CA TYR A 143 -6.87 5.54 -9.41
C TYR A 143 -7.99 6.45 -9.92
N ASP A 144 -8.98 6.79 -9.09
CA ASP A 144 -10.09 7.66 -9.48
C ASP A 144 -9.90 9.16 -9.16
N CYS A 145 -8.72 9.52 -8.66
CA CYS A 145 -8.30 10.87 -8.27
C CYS A 145 -9.27 11.54 -7.26
N SER A 146 -9.89 10.76 -6.38
CA SER A 146 -10.82 11.26 -5.35
C SER A 146 -10.10 11.85 -4.13
N GLY A 147 -8.82 11.54 -3.96
CA GLY A 147 -7.99 11.89 -2.80
C GLY A 147 -8.00 10.82 -1.72
N THR A 148 -8.67 9.68 -1.92
CA THR A 148 -8.70 8.54 -1.01
C THR A 148 -8.64 7.23 -1.76
N ALA A 149 -7.92 6.25 -1.21
CA ALA A 149 -8.00 4.88 -1.71
C ALA A 149 -9.24 4.18 -1.14
N GLU A 150 -10.06 3.60 -2.00
CA GLU A 150 -11.25 2.83 -1.67
C GLU A 150 -11.12 1.35 -1.99
N HIS A 151 -11.59 0.53 -1.06
CA HIS A 151 -11.71 -0.91 -1.29
C HIS A 151 -12.78 -1.25 -2.32
N ASP A 152 -12.49 -2.31 -3.08
CA ASP A 152 -13.44 -2.95 -3.95
C ASP A 152 -14.69 -3.47 -3.17
N PRO A 153 -15.89 -2.94 -3.46
CA PRO A 153 -17.12 -3.36 -2.80
C PRO A 153 -17.54 -4.78 -3.16
N GLU A 154 -17.01 -5.37 -4.22
CA GLU A 154 -17.20 -6.78 -4.56
C GLU A 154 -16.39 -7.70 -3.63
N GLN A 155 -15.33 -7.18 -3.00
CA GLN A 155 -14.55 -7.91 -2.00
C GLN A 155 -15.13 -7.74 -0.59
N ALA A 156 -16.21 -8.47 -0.33
CA ALA A 156 -16.92 -8.42 0.95
C ALA A 156 -16.07 -8.86 2.16
N VAL A 157 -16.48 -8.41 3.35
CA VAL A 157 -15.97 -8.89 4.65
C VAL A 157 -17.02 -9.78 5.29
N VAL A 158 -16.60 -10.94 5.79
CA VAL A 158 -17.50 -11.93 6.39
C VAL A 158 -17.06 -12.35 7.79
N SER A 159 -18.05 -12.64 8.64
CA SER A 159 -17.85 -13.13 10.00
C SER A 159 -18.66 -14.40 10.21
N CYS A 160 -18.01 -15.55 10.23
CA CYS A 160 -18.70 -16.85 10.37
C CYS A 160 -18.97 -17.22 11.84
N GLY A 161 -19.48 -16.29 12.65
CA GLY A 161 -19.67 -16.45 14.10
C GLY A 161 -20.98 -17.15 14.51
N LEU A 162 -21.03 -17.62 15.77
CA LEU A 162 -22.23 -18.27 16.35
C LEU A 162 -23.42 -17.31 16.50
N LEU A 163 -23.15 -16.04 16.76
CA LEU A 163 -24.17 -14.98 16.87
C LEU A 163 -24.69 -14.53 15.51
N ASP A 164 -24.01 -14.91 14.42
CA ASP A 164 -24.34 -14.52 13.04
C ASP A 164 -25.15 -15.58 12.29
N LEU A 165 -25.90 -16.39 13.02
CA LEU A 165 -26.66 -17.50 12.44
C LEU A 165 -27.70 -17.06 11.39
N LEU A 166 -28.19 -15.81 11.46
CA LEU A 166 -29.06 -15.22 10.44
C LEU A 166 -28.31 -14.75 9.18
N LEU A 167 -27.02 -14.40 9.32
CA LEU A 167 -26.15 -13.97 8.22
C LEU A 167 -25.29 -15.11 7.66
N CYS A 168 -25.31 -16.29 8.29
CA CYS A 168 -24.68 -17.52 7.79
C CYS A 168 -25.49 -18.13 6.64
N VAL A 169 -25.64 -17.35 5.57
CA VAL A 169 -25.95 -17.83 4.23
C VAL A 169 -24.65 -18.34 3.59
N ASP A 170 -24.73 -19.10 2.50
CA ASP A 170 -23.51 -19.50 1.78
C ASP A 170 -22.92 -18.23 1.13
N ASN A 171 -21.95 -17.61 1.83
CA ASN A 171 -21.33 -16.35 1.43
C ASN A 171 -19.83 -16.37 1.68
N GLU A 172 -19.11 -15.53 0.94
CA GLU A 172 -17.65 -15.50 0.91
C GLU A 172 -17.13 -14.09 1.13
N GLY A 173 -15.92 -14.00 1.66
CA GLY A 173 -15.25 -12.71 1.85
C GLY A 173 -13.97 -12.82 2.66
N PHE A 174 -13.35 -11.66 2.90
CA PHE A 174 -12.27 -11.50 3.85
C PHE A 174 -12.75 -11.81 5.26
N LYS A 175 -11.96 -12.60 5.97
CA LYS A 175 -12.29 -13.01 7.35
C LYS A 175 -12.12 -11.84 8.32
N GLY A 176 -13.24 -11.39 8.89
CA GLY A 176 -13.29 -10.41 9.98
C GLY A 176 -13.08 -8.97 9.55
N SER A 177 -12.05 -8.66 8.77
CA SER A 177 -11.79 -7.35 8.18
C SER A 177 -11.09 -7.47 6.84
N ALA A 178 -11.36 -6.53 5.91
CA ALA A 178 -10.56 -6.40 4.70
C ALA A 178 -9.12 -6.01 5.08
N PRO A 179 -8.09 -6.62 4.46
CA PRO A 179 -6.72 -6.17 4.63
C PRO A 179 -6.51 -4.80 3.95
N PRO A 180 -5.42 -4.08 4.24
CA PRO A 180 -5.08 -2.85 3.51
C PRO A 180 -4.98 -3.08 2.00
N CYS A 181 -5.13 -2.02 1.21
CA CYS A 181 -4.97 -2.09 -0.25
C CYS A 181 -3.64 -2.71 -0.66
N GLY A 182 -3.67 -3.66 -1.59
CA GLY A 182 -2.51 -4.40 -2.07
C GLY A 182 -1.98 -5.48 -1.13
N GLU A 183 -2.52 -5.61 0.08
CA GLU A 183 -2.15 -6.66 1.02
C GLU A 183 -3.06 -7.89 0.86
N SER A 184 -2.49 -9.07 1.13
CA SER A 184 -3.23 -10.34 1.11
C SER A 184 -3.99 -10.56 2.41
N GLY A 185 -5.17 -11.16 2.32
CA GLY A 185 -5.99 -11.57 3.45
C GLY A 185 -6.61 -12.95 3.26
N GLU A 186 -6.95 -13.62 4.36
CA GLU A 186 -7.62 -14.91 4.33
C GLU A 186 -9.06 -14.76 3.79
N TRP A 187 -9.33 -15.41 2.65
CA TRP A 187 -10.64 -15.49 2.04
C TRP A 187 -11.35 -16.76 2.53
N VAL A 188 -12.54 -16.61 3.08
CA VAL A 188 -13.29 -17.71 3.67
C VAL A 188 -14.71 -17.77 3.13
N ARG A 189 -15.28 -18.98 3.13
CA ARG A 189 -16.71 -19.21 2.90
C ARG A 189 -17.40 -19.57 4.21
N CYS A 190 -18.44 -18.84 4.58
CA CYS A 190 -19.31 -19.18 5.68
C CYS A 190 -20.34 -20.23 5.22
N LYS A 191 -20.46 -21.31 5.98
CA LYS A 191 -21.47 -22.37 5.74
C LYS A 191 -22.12 -22.80 7.04
N PRO A 192 -23.46 -23.00 7.06
CA PRO A 192 -24.12 -23.61 8.20
C PRO A 192 -23.65 -25.05 8.39
N ASN A 193 -23.53 -25.49 9.65
CA ASN A 193 -23.24 -26.88 9.96
C ASN A 193 -24.40 -27.80 9.53
N ALA A 194 -24.19 -29.12 9.56
CA ALA A 194 -25.20 -30.10 9.15
C ALA A 194 -26.55 -30.01 9.89
N LEU A 195 -26.58 -29.38 11.07
CA LEU A 195 -27.79 -29.16 11.87
C LEU A 195 -28.37 -27.74 11.72
N GLY A 196 -27.70 -26.84 10.98
CA GLY A 196 -28.07 -25.43 10.85
C GLY A 196 -27.96 -24.63 12.15
N LEU A 197 -27.25 -25.13 13.16
CA LEU A 197 -27.19 -24.54 14.50
C LEU A 197 -25.92 -23.71 14.76
N THR A 198 -24.89 -23.88 13.93
CA THR A 198 -23.66 -23.07 14.01
C THR A 198 -23.22 -22.68 12.61
N CYS A 199 -22.56 -21.54 12.49
CA CYS A 199 -21.82 -21.19 11.30
C CYS A 199 -20.40 -21.74 11.40
N THR A 200 -19.92 -22.33 10.31
CA THR A 200 -18.54 -22.81 10.17
C THR A 200 -17.89 -22.07 9.00
N GLN A 201 -16.58 -21.88 9.07
CA GLN A 201 -15.81 -21.26 8.00
C GLN A 201 -14.98 -22.30 7.26
N GLU A 202 -14.93 -22.20 5.95
CA GLU A 202 -14.02 -22.94 5.07
C GLU A 202 -13.02 -21.94 4.49
N SER A 203 -11.73 -22.15 4.73
CA SER A 203 -10.68 -21.32 4.14
C SER A 203 -10.55 -21.65 2.65
N LEU A 204 -10.63 -20.62 1.81
CA LEU A 204 -10.51 -20.73 0.35
C LEU A 204 -9.13 -20.29 -0.17
N GLY A 205 -8.31 -19.68 0.69
CA GLY A 205 -6.95 -19.24 0.37
C GLY A 205 -6.70 -17.79 0.78
N GLU A 206 -5.65 -17.21 0.20
CA GLU A 206 -5.36 -15.79 0.32
C GLU A 206 -5.75 -15.05 -0.96
N VAL A 207 -6.31 -13.86 -0.80
CA VAL A 207 -6.73 -12.95 -1.88
C VAL A 207 -6.15 -11.58 -1.57
N VAL A 208 -5.69 -10.85 -2.58
CA VAL A 208 -5.20 -9.47 -2.45
C VAL A 208 -6.39 -8.50 -2.40
N ALA A 209 -6.38 -7.55 -1.48
CA ALA A 209 -7.37 -6.48 -1.46
C ALA A 209 -7.14 -5.51 -2.63
N ARG A 210 -8.12 -5.45 -3.53
CA ARG A 210 -8.14 -4.52 -4.65
C ARG A 210 -8.67 -3.18 -4.20
N CYS A 211 -8.06 -2.12 -4.71
CA CYS A 211 -8.46 -0.75 -4.42
C CYS A 211 -8.40 0.13 -5.66
N ARG A 212 -9.03 1.29 -5.55
CA ARG A 212 -8.99 2.38 -6.51
C ARG A 212 -8.98 3.72 -5.78
#